data_AF-A0A819Q821-F1
#
_entry.id   AF-A0A819Q821-F1
#
_cell.length_a   1.000
_cell.length_b   1.000
_cell.length_c   1.000
_cell.angle_alpha   90.00
_cell.angle_beta   90.00
_cell.angle_gamma   90.00
#
_symmetry.space_group_name_H-M   'P 1'
#
loop_
_entity.id
_entity.type
_entity.pdbx_description
1 polymer ?
#
loop_
_entity_poly.entity_id
_entity_poly.type
_entity_poly.pdbx_seq_one_letter_code
_entity_poly.pdbx_strand_id
1 'polypeptide(L)'
;LYDSLSYPKESLVRFFQDTLPSEEKVALSFENVQQHVGSHDCGLFALAFATSLCYGDIPSSLFYDQKSLRNHYVNCIENNEI
;
A
#
# COMPACT_ATOMS: atom_id res chain seq x y z
N LEU A 1 1.56 1.17 -8.33
CA LEU A 1 0.75 1.68 -7.21
C LEU A 1 0.06 0.48 -6.57
N TYR A 2 0.29 0.29 -5.27
CA TYR A 2 -0.27 -0.78 -4.47
C TYR A 2 -1.24 -0.15 -3.47
N ASP A 3 -2.53 -0.35 -3.69
CA ASP A 3 -3.58 0.33 -2.94
C ASP A 3 -4.63 -0.65 -2.43
N SER A 4 -4.73 -0.75 -1.10
CA SER A 4 -5.63 -1.67 -0.40
C SER A 4 -7.04 -1.11 -0.18
N LEU A 5 -7.33 0.13 -0.60
CA LEU A 5 -8.64 0.78 -0.55
C LEU A 5 -9.29 0.95 -1.93
N SER A 6 -8.52 0.81 -3.01
CA SER A 6 -8.97 1.04 -4.39
C SER A 6 -9.55 2.43 -4.62
N TYR A 7 -8.69 3.43 -4.44
CA TYR A 7 -8.95 4.82 -4.76
C TYR A 7 -9.32 5.00 -6.25
N PRO A 8 -10.19 5.98 -6.58
CA PRO A 8 -10.45 6.35 -7.97
C PRO A 8 -9.15 6.71 -8.69
N LYS A 9 -8.86 5.99 -9.78
CA LYS A 9 -7.60 6.15 -10.54
C LYS A 9 -7.43 7.57 -11.07
N GLU A 10 -8.54 8.20 -11.44
CA GLU A 10 -8.61 9.55 -11.97
C GLU A 10 -8.12 10.60 -10.97
N SER A 11 -8.43 10.42 -9.68
CA SER A 11 -7.99 11.33 -8.62
C SER A 11 -6.48 11.29 -8.44
N LEU A 12 -5.87 10.09 -8.54
CA LEU A 12 -4.43 9.92 -8.45
C LEU A 12 -3.72 10.48 -9.69
N VAL A 13 -4.24 10.21 -10.88
CA VAL A 13 -3.71 10.80 -12.13
C VAL A 13 -3.69 12.32 -12.03
N ARG A 14 -4.79 12.93 -11.58
CA ARG A 14 -4.88 14.37 -11.40
C ARG A 14 -3.88 14.89 -10.37
N PHE A 15 -3.75 14.22 -9.23
CA PHE A 15 -2.76 14.60 -8.22
C PHE A 15 -1.34 14.65 -8.80
N PHE A 16 -0.94 13.64 -9.58
CA PHE A 16 0.38 13.63 -10.21
C PHE A 16 0.53 14.71 -11.29
N GLN A 17 -0.51 14.99 -12.07
CA GLN A 17 -0.51 16.09 -13.05
C GLN A 17 -0.36 17.47 -12.39
N ASP A 18 -0.99 17.67 -11.23
CA ASP A 18 -0.93 18.93 -10.49
C ASP A 18 0.42 19.09 -9.74
N THR A 19 1.11 17.98 -9.43
CA THR A 19 2.34 17.98 -8.62
C THR A 19 3.62 17.98 -9.47
N LEU A 20 3.62 17.29 -10.61
CA LEU A 20 4.81 17.13 -11.46
C LEU A 20 4.96 18.29 -12.47
N PRO A 21 6.19 18.69 -12.82
CA PRO A 21 6.42 19.63 -13.91
C PRO A 21 5.84 19.14 -15.26
N SER A 22 5.37 20.06 -16.10
CA SER A 22 4.69 19.73 -17.37
C SER A 22 5.53 18.96 -18.38
N GLU A 23 6.86 19.06 -18.29
CA GLU A 23 7.83 18.36 -19.15
C GLU A 23 8.04 16.89 -18.71
N GLU A 24 7.64 16.54 -17.48
CA GLU A 24 7.90 15.23 -16.89
C GLU A 24 6.71 14.28 -17.13
N LYS A 25 7.02 13.09 -17.67
CA LYS A 25 6.02 12.04 -17.89
C LYS A 25 6.24 10.92 -16.90
N VAL A 26 5.22 10.65 -16.10
CA VAL A 26 5.17 9.51 -15.18
C VAL A 26 4.18 8.47 -15.71
N ALA A 27 4.60 7.20 -15.71
CA ALA A 27 3.72 6.07 -15.95
C ALA A 27 3.18 5.55 -14.61
N LEU A 28 1.86 5.46 -14.49
CA LEU A 28 1.20 4.89 -13.33
C LEU A 28 0.69 3.48 -13.66
N SER A 29 1.31 2.46 -13.06
CA SER A 29 0.75 1.10 -13.04
C SER A 29 -0.11 0.92 -11.80
N PHE A 30 -1.35 0.47 -11.96
CA PHE A 30 -2.25 0.15 -10.85
C PHE A 30 -2.33 -1.36 -10.72
N GLU A 31 -1.69 -1.89 -9.67
CA GLU A 31 -1.62 -3.32 -9.44
C GLU A 31 -2.91 -3.82 -8.79
N ASN A 32 -3.40 -4.97 -9.25
CA ASN A 32 -4.51 -5.65 -8.59
C ASN A 32 -3.97 -6.37 -7.35
N VAL A 33 -4.18 -5.78 -6.18
CA VAL A 33 -3.61 -6.24 -4.91
C VAL A 33 -4.71 -6.53 -3.92
N GLN A 34 -4.38 -7.28 -2.87
CA GLN A 34 -5.34 -7.58 -1.82
C GLN A 34 -5.86 -6.29 -1.17
N GLN A 35 -7.17 -6.13 -1.15
CA GLN A 35 -7.84 -5.09 -0.37
C GLN A 35 -7.95 -5.49 1.10
N HIS A 36 -7.93 -4.51 1.99
CA HIS A 36 -8.22 -4.77 3.39
C HIS A 36 -9.74 -4.80 3.63
N VAL A 37 -10.15 -5.53 4.66
CA VAL A 37 -11.54 -5.55 5.11
C VAL A 37 -11.77 -4.47 6.16
N GLY A 38 -12.78 -3.62 5.95
CA GLY A 38 -13.10 -2.49 6.85
C GLY A 38 -12.44 -1.18 6.39
N SER A 39 -12.20 -0.26 7.32
CA SER A 39 -11.72 1.10 7.02
C SER A 39 -10.45 1.51 7.77
N HIS A 40 -9.82 0.60 8.51
CA HIS A 40 -8.77 0.93 9.50
C HIS A 40 -7.38 0.36 9.17
N ASP A 41 -7.26 -0.46 8.12
CA ASP A 41 -6.01 -1.21 7.85
C ASP A 41 -5.26 -0.74 6.60
N CYS A 42 -5.64 0.39 6.00
CA CYS A 42 -4.91 0.93 4.85
C CYS A 42 -3.42 1.15 5.18
N GLY A 43 -3.11 1.72 6.35
CA GLY A 43 -1.73 1.92 6.80
C GLY A 43 -0.98 0.60 7.04
N LEU A 44 -1.67 -0.41 7.58
CA LEU A 44 -1.08 -1.72 7.85
C LEU A 44 -0.73 -2.46 6.55
N PHE A 45 -1.61 -2.41 5.56
CA PHE A 45 -1.33 -2.96 4.23
C PHE A 45 -0.25 -2.16 3.51
N ALA A 46 -0.20 -0.83 3.67
CA ALA A 46 0.87 -0.02 3.10
C ALA A 46 2.25 -0.44 3.64
N LEU A 47 2.36 -0.71 4.94
CA LEU A 47 3.58 -1.26 5.54
C LEU A 47 3.91 -2.64 4.97
N ALA A 48 2.95 -3.57 4.94
CA ALA A 48 3.18 -4.92 4.44
C ALA A 48 3.60 -4.95 2.96
N PHE A 49 3.00 -4.09 2.12
CA PHE A 49 3.38 -3.93 0.72
C PHE A 49 4.79 -3.35 0.58
N ALA A 50 5.13 -2.31 1.35
CA ALA A 50 6.46 -1.73 1.34
C ALA A 50 7.52 -2.74 1.79
N THR A 51 7.26 -3.49 2.86
CA THR A 51 8.14 -4.56 3.33
C THR A 51 8.37 -5.61 2.24
N SER A 52 7.31 -6.10 1.61
CA SER A 52 7.43 -7.10 0.52
C SER A 52 8.27 -6.59 -0.64
N LEU A 53 8.06 -5.33 -1.05
CA LEU A 53 8.87 -4.69 -2.09
C LEU A 53 10.35 -4.59 -1.69
N CYS A 54 10.65 -4.25 -0.43
CA CYS A 54 12.03 -4.21 0.08
C CYS A 54 12.73 -5.57 0.06
N TYR A 55 11.99 -6.66 0.22
CA TYR A 55 12.51 -8.03 0.09
C TYR A 55 12.53 -8.56 -1.35
N GLY A 56 12.07 -7.77 -2.32
CA GLY A 56 12.03 -8.17 -3.73
C GLY A 56 10.80 -8.98 -4.14
N ASP A 57 9.80 -9.08 -3.26
CA ASP A 57 8.54 -9.74 -3.55
C ASP A 57 7.56 -8.82 -4.30
N ILE A 58 6.57 -9.43 -4.96
CA ILE A 58 5.51 -8.72 -5.69
C ILE A 58 4.22 -8.76 -4.85
N PRO A 59 3.75 -7.66 -4.26
CA PRO A 59 2.59 -7.67 -3.38
C PRO A 59 1.30 -8.22 -4.00
N SER A 60 1.09 -8.08 -5.31
CA SER A 60 -0.08 -8.65 -6.02
C SER A 60 -0.04 -10.18 -6.14
N SER A 61 1.11 -10.80 -5.88
CA SER A 61 1.29 -12.26 -5.87
C SER A 61 1.24 -12.89 -4.47
N LEU A 62 1.11 -12.06 -3.43
CA LEU A 62 1.11 -12.48 -2.04
C LEU A 62 -0.30 -12.41 -1.44
N PHE A 63 -0.53 -13.23 -0.40
CA PHE A 63 -1.71 -13.15 0.43
C PHE A 63 -1.30 -12.71 1.84
N TYR A 64 -1.98 -11.68 2.34
CA TYR A 64 -1.73 -11.05 3.62
C TYR A 64 -2.85 -11.42 4.59
N ASP A 65 -2.53 -12.15 5.64
CA ASP A 65 -3.47 -12.34 6.75
C ASP A 65 -3.57 -11.04 7.56
N GLN A 66 -4.65 -10.30 7.31
CA GLN A 66 -4.94 -9.01 7.95
C GLN A 66 -5.00 -9.10 9.49
N LYS A 67 -5.49 -10.19 10.05
CA LYS A 67 -5.56 -10.36 11.51
C LYS A 67 -4.14 -10.55 12.06
N SER A 68 -3.36 -11.40 11.41
CA SER A 68 -1.98 -11.66 11.79
C SER A 68 -1.10 -10.40 11.64
N LEU A 69 -1.27 -9.63 10.56
CA LEU A 69 -0.60 -8.34 10.38
C LEU A 69 -0.94 -7.38 11.53
N ARG A 70 -2.21 -7.26 11.89
CA ARG A 70 -2.63 -6.33 12.96
C ARG A 70 -2.06 -6.75 14.30
N ASN A 71 -2.14 -8.03 14.63
CA ASN A 71 -1.60 -8.55 15.87
C ASN A 71 -0.09 -8.34 15.96
N HIS A 72 0.64 -8.60 14.86
CA HIS A 72 2.07 -8.36 14.80
C HIS A 72 2.41 -6.88 15.03
N TYR A 73 1.69 -5.96 14.35
CA TYR A 73 1.89 -4.53 14.53
C TYR A 73 1.64 -4.06 15.96
N VAL A 74 0.55 -4.53 16.60
CA VAL A 74 0.26 -4.23 18.02
C VAL A 74 1.39 -4.74 18.92
N ASN A 75 1.85 -5.98 18.72
CA ASN A 75 2.95 -6.54 19.51
C ASN A 75 4.24 -5.69 19.36
N CYS A 76 4.56 -5.23 18.15
CA CYS A 76 5.73 -4.38 17.94
C CYS A 76 5.60 -3.02 18.65
N ILE A 77 4.41 -2.40 18.65
CA ILE A 77 4.17 -1.18 19.44
C ILE A 77 4.39 -1.46 20.93
N GLU A 78 3.76 -2.52 21.45
CA GLU A 78 3.82 -2.86 22.88
C GLU A 78 5.24 -3.19 23.35
N ASN A 79 6.06 -3.75 22.47
CA ASN A 79 7.46 -4.09 22.73
C ASN A 79 8.46 -2.97 22.38
N ASN A 80 8.02 -1.81 21.88
CA ASN A 80 8.88 -0.74 21.35
C ASN A 80 9.84 -1.21 20.23
N GLU A 81 9.33 -1.97 19.27
CA GLU A 81 10.06 -2.53 18.12
C GLU A 81 9.76 -1.81 16.80
N ILE A 82 9.27 -0.56 16.86
CA ILE A 82 8.97 0.30 15.70
C ILE A 82 9.94 1.46 15.61
#